data_AF-A0A937TS30-F1
#
_entry.id   AF-A0A937TS30-F1
#
_cell.length_a   1.000
_cell.length_b   1.000
_cell.length_c   1.000
_cell.angle_alpha   90.00
_cell.angle_beta   90.00
_cell.angle_gamma   90.00
#
_symmetry.space_group_name_H-M   'P 1'
#
loop_
_entity.id
_entity.type
_entity.pdbx_description
1 polymer ?
#
loop_
_entity_poly.entity_id
_entity_poly.type
_entity_poly.pdbx_seq_one_letter_code
_entity_poly.pdbx_strand_id
1 'polypeptide(L)' 'MAEVNDWRAFLRTADDKATLETLRRHGRTGRPLGTPAFIERLETDLGRTLRPKKPGPKPTRKGS' A
#
# COMPACT_ATOMS: atom_id res chain seq x y z
N MET A 1 2.73 19.56 -14.68
CA MET A 1 3.48 18.37 -14.23
C MET A 1 4.78 18.38 -15.00
N ALA A 2 5.93 18.17 -14.36
CA ALA A 2 7.20 18.15 -15.07
C ALA A 2 7.30 16.87 -15.91
N GLU A 3 7.51 17.01 -17.22
CA GLU A 3 7.88 15.88 -18.08
C GLU A 3 9.35 15.53 -17.87
N VAL A 4 9.64 14.22 -17.88
CA VAL A 4 11.01 13.71 -17.74
C VAL A 4 11.60 13.58 -19.14
N ASN A 5 12.49 14.52 -19.50
CA ASN A 5 13.14 14.57 -20.82
C ASN A 5 14.10 13.39 -21.07
N ASP A 6 14.72 12.85 -20.01
CA ASP A 6 15.60 11.67 -20.09
C ASP A 6 15.25 10.66 -19.00
N TRP A 7 14.46 9.65 -19.41
CA TRP A 7 14.07 8.53 -18.56
C TRP A 7 15.25 7.69 -18.07
N ARG A 8 16.30 7.55 -18.88
CA ARG A 8 17.44 6.70 -18.55
C ARG A 8 18.28 7.35 -17.44
N ALA A 9 18.47 8.66 -17.51
CA ALA A 9 19.10 9.42 -16.43
C ALA A 9 18.25 9.39 -15.16
N PHE A 10 16.94 9.60 -15.30
CA PHE A 10 15.99 9.59 -14.17
C PHE A 10 16.02 8.25 -13.40
N LEU A 11 15.88 7.11 -14.10
CA LEU A 11 15.86 5.77 -13.49
C LEU A 11 17.20 5.34 -12.87
N ARG A 12 18.32 6.01 -13.21
CA ARG A 12 19.62 5.78 -12.57
C ARG A 12 19.76 6.50 -11.24
N THR A 13 18.89 7.46 -10.96
CA THR A 13 18.85 8.17 -9.69
C THR A 13 18.39 7.18 -8.62
N ALA A 14 19.10 7.12 -7.49
CA ALA A 14 18.67 6.28 -6.39
C ALA A 14 17.41 6.87 -5.75
N ASP A 15 16.32 6.11 -5.72
CA ASP A 15 15.16 6.43 -4.90
C ASP A 15 15.53 6.38 -3.41
N ASP A 16 14.79 7.14 -2.62
CA ASP A 16 14.87 7.05 -1.17
C ASP A 16 14.59 5.61 -0.69
N LYS A 17 15.51 5.08 0.12
CA LYS A 17 15.45 3.68 0.57
C LYS A 17 14.19 3.42 1.41
N ALA A 18 13.81 4.36 2.28
CA ALA A 18 12.63 4.19 3.13
C ALA A 18 11.33 4.15 2.31
N THR A 19 11.27 4.97 1.26
CA THR A 19 10.19 4.97 0.27
C THR A 19 10.11 3.64 -0.47
N LEU A 20 11.24 3.13 -0.97
CA LEU A 20 11.30 1.82 -1.63
C LEU A 20 10.88 0.67 -0.71
N GLU A 21 11.34 0.66 0.54
CA GLU A 21 10.94 -0.36 1.52
C GLU A 21 9.44 -0.32 1.80
N THR A 22 8.88 0.88 1.93
CA THR A 22 7.43 1.08 2.11
C THR A 22 6.68 0.52 0.91
N LEU A 23 7.07 0.88 -0.33
CA LEU A 23 6.45 0.35 -1.55
C LEU A 23 6.51 -1.18 -1.62
N ARG A 24 7.69 -1.77 -1.34
CA ARG A 24 7.87 -3.23 -1.34
C ARG A 24 7.00 -3.93 -0.28
N ARG A 25 6.91 -3.38 0.93
CA ARG A 25 6.07 -3.93 2.01
C ARG A 25 4.59 -3.96 1.62
N HIS A 26 4.10 -2.87 1.04
CA HIS A 26 2.71 -2.76 0.61
C HIS A 26 2.41 -3.68 -0.60
N GLY A 27 3.36 -3.86 -1.51
CA GLY A 27 3.28 -4.85 -2.58
C GLY A 27 3.20 -6.30 -2.07
N ARG A 28 3.98 -6.66 -1.04
CA ARG A 28 3.98 -8.02 -0.46
C ARG A 28 2.69 -8.35 0.29
N THR A 29 2.11 -7.40 1.00
CA THR A 29 0.88 -7.62 1.81
C THR A 29 -0.41 -7.47 1.00
N GLY A 30 -0.32 -6.91 -0.21
CA GLY A 30 -1.47 -6.57 -1.04
C GLY A 30 -2.34 -5.44 -0.46
N ARG A 31 -1.84 -4.70 0.54
CA ARG A 31 -2.52 -3.54 1.13
C ARG A 31 -2.08 -2.28 0.41
N PRO A 32 -2.98 -1.52 -0.25
CA PRO A 32 -2.56 -0.38 -1.04
C PRO A 32 -1.93 0.69 -0.16
N LEU A 33 -0.85 1.29 -0.67
CA LEU A 33 -0.22 2.46 -0.08
C LEU A 33 -0.93 3.70 -0.64
N GLY A 34 -1.47 4.56 0.22
CA GLY A 34 -2.13 5.79 -0.21
C GLY A 34 -2.92 6.47 0.91
N THR A 35 -3.44 7.65 0.63
CA THR A 35 -4.28 8.41 1.56
C THR A 35 -5.64 7.72 1.74
N PRO A 36 -6.37 7.98 2.84
CA PRO A 36 -7.70 7.41 3.06
C PRO A 36 -8.65 7.63 1.88
N ALA A 37 -8.63 8.82 1.27
CA ALA A 37 -9.43 9.19 0.10
C ALA A 37 -9.03 8.41 -1.17
N PHE A 38 -7.73 8.16 -1.38
CA PHE A 38 -7.27 7.32 -2.48
C PHE A 38 -7.79 5.89 -2.34
N ILE A 39 -7.74 5.32 -1.14
CA ILE A 39 -8.25 3.98 -0.86
C ILE A 39 -9.78 3.92 -1.05
N GLU A 40 -10.50 4.95 -0.60
CA GLU A 40 -11.96 5.08 -0.76
C GLU A 40 -12.40 5.03 -2.22
N ARG A 41 -11.71 5.82 -3.07
CA ARG A 41 -11.94 5.81 -4.51
C ARG A 41 -11.65 4.44 -5.11
N LEU A 42 -10.53 3.82 -4.72
CA LEU A 42 -10.13 2.51 -5.21
C LEU A 42 -11.11 1.39 -4.80
N GLU A 43 -11.66 1.45 -3.59
CA GLU A 43 -12.70 0.52 -3.14
C GLU A 43 -14.01 0.69 -3.94
N THR A 44 -14.36 1.94 -4.28
CA THR A 44 -15.51 2.28 -5.11
C THR A 44 -15.35 1.72 -6.52
N ASP A 45 -14.20 1.98 -7.16
CA ASP A 45 -13.92 1.54 -8.53
C ASP A 45 -13.85 0.00 -8.65
N LEU A 46 -13.34 -0.67 -7.63
CA LEU A 46 -13.19 -2.14 -7.62
C LEU A 46 -14.39 -2.89 -7.05
N GLY A 47 -15.36 -2.18 -6.45
CA GLY A 47 -16.53 -2.80 -5.80
C GLY A 47 -16.18 -3.75 -4.65
N ARG A 48 -15.04 -3.56 -3.97
CA ARG A 48 -14.59 -4.42 -2.86
C ARG A 48 -13.84 -3.64 -1.78
N THR A 49 -13.97 -4.06 -0.53
CA THR A 49 -13.21 -3.49 0.60
C THR A 49 -11.75 -3.96 0.57
N LEU A 50 -10.82 -3.01 0.51
CA LEU A 50 -9.37 -3.18 0.59
C LEU A 50 -8.84 -2.89 2.00
N ARG A 51 -9.55 -2.06 2.75
CA ARG A 51 -9.19 -1.72 4.14
C ARG A 51 -9.30 -2.94 5.05
N PRO A 52 -8.47 -3.01 6.11
CA PRO A 52 -8.61 -4.05 7.11
C PRO A 52 -10.01 -4.03 7.72
N LYS A 53 -10.68 -5.18 7.72
CA LYS A 53 -11.95 -5.36 8.44
C LYS A 53 -11.69 -5.46 9.94
N LYS A 54 -12.75 -5.26 10.72
CA LYS A 54 -12.71 -5.42 12.18
C LYS A 54 -12.04 -6.77 12.53
N PRO A 55 -10.98 -6.78 13.35
CA PRO A 55 -10.35 -8.03 13.76
C PRO A 55 -11.37 -8.93 14.46
N GLY A 56 -11.20 -10.24 14.31
CA GLY A 56 -12.05 -11.22 14.99
C GLY A 56 -11.95 -11.11 16.52
N PRO A 57 -12.90 -11.69 17.27
CA PRO A 57 -12.85 -11.72 18.72
C PRO A 57 -11.54 -12.36 19.22
N LYS A 58 -11.00 -11.83 20.33
CA LYS A 58 -9.80 -12.38 20.97
C LYS A 58 -10.06 -13.84 21.37
N PRO A 59 -9.19 -14.81 20.99
CA PRO A 59 -9.39 -16.20 21.38
C PRO A 59 -9.40 -16.32 22.91
N THR A 60 -10.43 -16.96 23.46
CA THR A 60 -10.45 -17.32 24.88
C THR A 60 -9.50 -18.49 25.09
N ARG A 61 -8.60 -18.37 26.06
CA ARG A 61 -7.71 -19.48 26.44
C ARG A 61 -8.59 -20.58 27.04
N LYS A 62 -8.93 -21.63 26.28
CA LYS A 62 -9.45 -22.85 26.89
C LYS A 62 -8.32 -23.41 27.76
N GLY A 63 -8.49 -23.32 29.08
CA GLY A 63 -7.61 -23.97 30.04
C GLY A 63 -7.62 -25.46 29.77
N SER A 64 -6.41 -26.03 29.65
CA SER A 64 -6.17 -27.47 29.75
C SER A 64 -6.21 -27.90 31.21
#